data_AF-A0A7S1GUK8-F1
#
_entry.id   AF-A0A7S1GUK8-F1
#
_cell.length_a   1.000
_cell.length_b   1.000
_cell.length_c   1.000
_cell.angle_alpha   90.00
_cell.angle_beta   90.00
_cell.angle_gamma   90.00
#
_symmetry.space_group_name_H-M   'P 1'
#
loop_
_entity.id
_entity.type
_entity.pdbx_description
1 polymer ?
#
loop_
_entity_poly.entity_id
_entity_poly.type
_entity_poly.pdbx_seq_one_letter_code
_entity_poly.pdbx_strand_id
1 'polypeptide(L)'
;LEVLEMGVEAEERLRDCRETEGLTAWHDLRDSLRASALISYAEKHGCTRLVLGDTATMIAARVISDLAKNRNLHLGRYSMQQKGVEGSEGLTIVRPLFDTLADEVALFLRNRRLPPAHLPLPHWTGPFAGSQSLNSLSREFVHTLQAGKKSSVHTILRSIAKLADTP
;
A
#
# COMPACT_ATOMS: atom_id res chain seq x y z
N LEU A 1 -21.24 -19.90 16.16
CA LEU A 1 -20.17 -20.86 16.52
C LEU A 1 -19.25 -21.06 15.33
N GLU A 2 -19.75 -21.44 14.14
CA GLU A 2 -18.95 -21.51 12.90
C GLU A 2 -18.16 -20.24 12.53
N VAL A 3 -18.77 -19.05 12.61
CA VAL A 3 -18.07 -17.78 12.27
C VAL A 3 -16.92 -17.46 13.24
N LEU A 4 -17.03 -17.91 14.50
CA LEU A 4 -15.97 -17.77 15.50
C LEU A 4 -14.87 -18.80 15.27
N GLU A 5 -15.22 -20.05 14.94
CA GLU A 5 -14.26 -21.11 14.61
C GLU A 5 -13.45 -20.80 13.34
N MET A 6 -14.10 -20.31 12.29
CA MET A 6 -13.43 -19.81 11.08
C MET A 6 -12.46 -18.66 11.37
N GLY A 7 -12.80 -17.81 12.35
CA GLY A 7 -11.93 -16.70 12.77
C GLY A 7 -10.65 -17.20 13.44
N VAL A 8 -10.76 -18.21 14.32
CA VAL A 8 -9.61 -18.79 15.02
C VAL A 8 -8.67 -19.51 14.05
N GLU A 9 -9.21 -20.29 13.12
CA GLU A 9 -8.41 -21.00 12.11
C GLU A 9 -7.68 -20.03 11.16
N ALA A 10 -8.33 -18.93 10.78
CA ALA A 10 -7.71 -17.89 9.96
C ALA A 10 -6.57 -17.17 10.70
N GLU A 11 -6.73 -16.89 11.99
CA GLU A 11 -5.68 -16.29 12.83
C GLU A 11 -4.47 -17.21 12.99
N GLU A 12 -4.70 -18.52 13.15
CA GLU A 12 -3.64 -19.52 13.23
C GLU A 12 -2.85 -19.60 11.93
N ARG A 13 -3.52 -19.67 10.78
CA ARG A 13 -2.87 -19.64 9.45
C ARG A 13 -2.07 -18.36 9.21
N LEU A 14 -2.57 -17.21 9.67
CA LEU A 14 -1.84 -15.94 9.56
C LEU A 14 -0.59 -15.93 10.44
N ARG A 15 -0.64 -16.58 11.61
CA ARG A 15 0.52 -16.75 12.48
C ARG A 15 1.57 -17.64 11.83
N ASP A 16 1.17 -18.76 11.26
CA ASP A 16 2.07 -19.69 10.59
C ASP A 16 2.75 -19.06 9.38
N CYS A 17 1.99 -18.37 8.52
CA CYS A 17 2.56 -17.62 7.39
C CYS A 17 3.53 -16.54 7.86
N ARG A 18 3.29 -15.91 9.02
CA ARG A 18 4.20 -14.92 9.59
C ARG A 18 5.52 -15.56 10.02
N GLU A 19 5.51 -16.77 10.55
CA GLU A 19 6.73 -17.40 11.07
C GLU A 19 7.56 -18.08 9.98
N THR A 20 6.92 -18.57 8.92
CA THR A 20 7.55 -19.38 7.86
C THR A 20 7.99 -18.58 6.64
N GLU A 21 7.30 -17.48 6.31
CA GLU A 21 7.57 -16.69 5.12
C GLU A 21 8.60 -15.57 5.36
N GLY A 22 9.34 -15.21 4.31
CA GLY A 22 10.26 -14.07 4.36
C GLY A 22 9.54 -12.73 4.59
N LEU A 23 10.21 -11.76 5.22
CA LEU A 23 9.61 -10.47 5.59
C LEU A 23 8.96 -9.70 4.42
N THR A 24 9.53 -9.81 3.22
CA THR A 24 8.95 -9.24 1.99
C THR A 24 7.64 -9.93 1.59
N ALA A 25 7.59 -11.26 1.66
CA ALA A 25 6.39 -12.04 1.35
C ALA A 25 5.27 -11.76 2.37
N TRP A 26 5.62 -11.68 3.66
CA TRP A 26 4.67 -11.27 4.69
C TRP A 26 4.07 -9.87 4.46
N HIS A 27 4.92 -8.89 4.12
CA HIS A 27 4.44 -7.54 3.81
C HIS A 27 3.46 -7.52 2.64
N ASP A 28 3.74 -8.31 1.60
CA ASP A 28 2.88 -8.42 0.43
C ASP A 28 1.58 -9.12 0.73
N LEU A 29 1.61 -10.23 1.48
CA LEU A 29 0.42 -10.93 1.93
C LEU A 29 -0.48 -10.01 2.75
N ARG A 30 0.08 -9.33 3.75
CA ARG A 30 -0.66 -8.37 4.60
C ARG A 30 -1.31 -7.27 3.77
N ASP A 31 -0.58 -6.69 2.83
CA ASP A 31 -1.09 -5.58 2.02
C ASP A 31 -2.17 -6.07 1.03
N SER A 32 -2.03 -7.28 0.50
CA SER A 32 -3.04 -7.94 -0.36
C SER A 32 -4.31 -8.28 0.41
N LEU A 33 -4.19 -8.87 1.60
CA LEU A 33 -5.32 -9.17 2.49
C LEU A 33 -6.04 -7.91 2.94
N ARG A 34 -5.31 -6.84 3.29
CA ARG A 34 -5.91 -5.55 3.64
C ARG A 34 -6.70 -4.97 2.47
N ALA A 35 -6.14 -5.01 1.26
CA ALA A 35 -6.83 -4.52 0.07
C ALA A 35 -8.11 -5.32 -0.19
N SER A 36 -8.04 -6.65 -0.15
CA SER A 36 -9.19 -7.55 -0.32
C SER A 36 -10.26 -7.28 0.75
N ALA A 37 -9.89 -7.19 2.02
CA ALA A 37 -10.83 -6.93 3.11
C ALA A 37 -11.54 -5.57 2.96
N LEU A 38 -10.82 -4.52 2.57
CA LEU A 38 -11.41 -3.20 2.34
C LEU A 38 -12.39 -3.19 1.16
N ILE A 39 -12.06 -3.90 0.08
CA ILE A 39 -12.92 -4.03 -1.09
C ILE A 39 -14.19 -4.80 -0.73
N SER A 40 -14.05 -5.99 -0.13
CA SER A 40 -15.19 -6.81 0.28
C SER A 40 -16.08 -6.09 1.30
N TYR A 41 -15.50 -5.30 2.21
CA TYR A 41 -16.26 -4.46 3.12
C TYR A 41 -17.06 -3.39 2.37
N ALA A 42 -16.41 -2.66 1.45
CA ALA A 42 -17.06 -1.63 0.66
C ALA A 42 -18.23 -2.21 -0.17
N GLU A 43 -18.03 -3.36 -0.80
CA GLU A 43 -19.06 -4.06 -1.59
C GLU A 43 -20.23 -4.50 -0.72
N LYS A 44 -19.97 -5.15 0.42
CA LYS A 44 -21.01 -5.59 1.36
C LYS A 44 -21.88 -4.44 1.86
N HIS A 45 -21.31 -3.25 1.97
CA HIS A 45 -22.01 -2.05 2.41
C HIS A 45 -22.55 -1.19 1.26
N GLY A 46 -22.51 -1.67 0.01
CA GLY A 46 -23.04 -0.94 -1.15
C GLY A 46 -22.30 0.38 -1.44
N CYS A 47 -21.03 0.47 -1.03
CA CYS A 47 -20.22 1.66 -1.28
C CYS A 47 -19.83 1.75 -2.75
N THR A 48 -19.97 2.93 -3.35
CA THR A 48 -19.54 3.18 -4.74
C THR A 48 -18.10 3.64 -4.85
N ARG A 49 -17.50 4.09 -3.74
CA ARG A 49 -16.14 4.64 -3.70
C ARG A 49 -15.38 4.16 -2.48
N LEU A 50 -14.14 3.73 -2.71
CA LEU A 50 -13.16 3.45 -1.66
C LEU A 50 -12.07 4.51 -1.73
N VAL A 51 -11.97 5.37 -0.70
CA VAL A 51 -10.99 6.45 -0.65
C VAL A 51 -9.76 6.00 0.14
N LEU A 52 -8.60 6.00 -0.50
CA LEU A 52 -7.33 5.61 0.11
C LEU A 52 -6.42 6.83 0.30
N GLY A 53 -5.89 7.00 1.51
CA GLY A 53 -4.94 8.07 1.86
C GLY A 53 -3.52 7.87 1.33
N ASP A 54 -3.36 7.24 0.16
CA ASP A 54 -2.06 6.99 -0.45
C ASP A 54 -1.48 8.30 -1.01
N THR A 55 -0.30 8.69 -0.51
CA THR A 55 0.46 9.86 -0.98
C THR A 55 1.33 9.54 -2.19
N ALA A 56 1.75 10.57 -2.94
CA ALA A 56 2.69 10.42 -4.06
C ALA A 56 3.95 9.65 -3.66
N THR A 57 4.52 9.96 -2.49
CA THR A 57 5.72 9.30 -1.95
C THR A 57 5.47 7.81 -1.67
N MET A 58 4.32 7.47 -1.09
CA MET A 58 3.95 6.07 -0.82
C MET A 58 3.74 5.26 -2.11
N ILE A 59 3.08 5.86 -3.09
CA ILE A 59 2.84 5.22 -4.39
C ILE A 59 4.15 5.00 -5.13
N ALA A 60 5.03 5.99 -5.18
CA ALA A 60 6.35 5.85 -5.80
C ALA A 60 7.18 4.75 -5.14
N ALA A 61 7.17 4.65 -3.80
CA ALA A 61 7.87 3.57 -3.11
C ALA A 61 7.30 2.18 -3.41
N ARG A 62 5.96 2.04 -3.49
CA ARG A 62 5.31 0.77 -3.87
C ARG A 62 5.64 0.38 -5.32
N VAL A 63 5.61 1.33 -6.25
CA VAL A 63 6.05 1.13 -7.63
C VAL A 63 7.47 0.55 -7.67
N ILE A 64 8.43 1.20 -7.01
CA ILE A 64 9.83 0.75 -7.04
C ILE A 64 9.98 -0.64 -6.42
N SER A 65 9.30 -0.90 -5.29
CA SER A 65 9.26 -2.22 -4.67
C SER A 65 8.72 -3.28 -5.63
N ASP A 66 7.67 -2.98 -6.36
CA ASP A 66 7.02 -3.95 -7.24
C ASP A 66 7.80 -4.18 -8.53
N LEU A 67 8.45 -3.15 -9.07
CA LEU A 67 9.42 -3.31 -10.15
C LEU A 67 10.59 -4.20 -9.71
N ALA A 68 11.12 -3.98 -8.50
CA ALA A 68 12.19 -4.81 -7.94
C ALA A 68 11.77 -6.27 -7.67
N LYS A 69 10.46 -6.53 -7.54
CA LYS A 69 9.88 -7.89 -7.45
C LYS A 69 9.55 -8.50 -8.80
N ASN A 70 9.85 -7.82 -9.91
CA ASN A 70 9.40 -8.19 -11.26
C ASN A 70 7.86 -8.32 -11.36
N ARG A 71 7.10 -7.52 -10.60
CA ARG A 71 5.63 -7.42 -10.69
C ARG A 71 5.24 -6.27 -11.61
N ASN A 72 5.47 -6.47 -12.91
CA ASN A 72 5.21 -5.53 -13.99
C ASN A 72 3.75 -5.59 -14.53
N LEU A 73 2.98 -6.63 -14.20
CA LEU A 73 1.68 -6.91 -14.86
C LEU A 73 0.53 -5.95 -14.51
N HIS A 74 0.68 -5.05 -13.53
CA HIS A 74 -0.43 -4.18 -13.09
C HIS A 74 0.04 -2.77 -12.72
N LEU A 75 0.71 -2.05 -13.62
CA LEU A 75 1.05 -0.64 -13.39
C LEU A 75 -0.19 0.27 -13.32
N GLY A 76 -1.28 -0.10 -14.00
CA GLY A 76 -2.57 0.59 -13.94
C GLY A 76 -3.20 0.66 -12.54
N ARG A 77 -2.76 -0.17 -11.58
CA ARG A 77 -3.23 -0.07 -10.18
C ARG A 77 -2.71 1.16 -9.44
N TYR A 78 -1.69 1.82 -10.00
CA TYR A 78 -1.06 3.01 -9.44
C TYR A 78 -1.62 4.31 -10.04
N SER A 79 -2.82 4.29 -10.63
CA SER A 79 -3.50 5.48 -11.10
C SER A 79 -4.21 6.23 -9.96
N MET A 80 -4.48 7.52 -10.21
CA MET A 80 -5.29 8.39 -9.33
C MET A 80 -6.69 7.81 -9.10
N GLN A 81 -7.28 7.23 -10.14
CA GLN A 81 -8.54 6.51 -10.12
C GLN A 81 -8.35 5.13 -10.70
N GLN A 82 -8.68 4.12 -9.91
CA GLN A 82 -8.62 2.73 -10.31
C GLN A 82 -10.05 2.20 -10.25
N LYS A 83 -10.55 1.60 -11.34
CA LYS A 83 -11.73 0.75 -11.21
C LYS A 83 -11.41 -0.34 -10.17
N GLY A 84 -12.40 -0.77 -9.39
CA GLY A 84 -12.22 -1.90 -8.49
C GLY A 84 -11.76 -3.16 -9.25
N VAL A 85 -11.53 -4.24 -8.50
CA VAL A 85 -11.09 -5.53 -9.08
C VAL A 85 -12.04 -5.95 -10.20
N GLU A 86 -11.53 -6.61 -11.25
CA GLU A 86 -12.36 -7.23 -12.29
C GLU A 86 -13.48 -8.05 -11.64
N GLY A 87 -14.74 -7.67 -11.88
CA GLY A 87 -15.93 -8.25 -11.25
C GLY A 87 -16.66 -7.33 -10.25
N SER A 88 -16.05 -6.23 -9.80
CA SER A 88 -16.72 -5.22 -8.95
C SER A 88 -17.46 -4.19 -9.81
N GLU A 89 -18.69 -4.50 -10.20
CA GLU A 89 -19.54 -3.54 -10.90
C GLU A 89 -19.95 -2.40 -9.96
N GLY A 90 -19.19 -1.29 -9.97
CA GLY A 90 -19.59 -0.03 -9.35
C GLY A 90 -18.69 0.52 -8.24
N LEU A 91 -17.66 -0.22 -7.79
CA LEU A 91 -16.69 0.29 -6.81
C LEU A 91 -15.52 0.97 -7.50
N THR A 92 -15.27 2.25 -7.18
CA THR A 92 -14.10 3.01 -7.66
C THR A 92 -13.14 3.32 -6.53
N ILE A 93 -11.86 2.96 -6.68
CA ILE A 93 -10.82 3.33 -5.75
C ILE A 93 -10.28 4.71 -6.12
N VAL A 94 -10.30 5.65 -5.16
CA VAL A 94 -9.89 7.04 -5.36
C VAL A 94 -8.75 7.39 -4.41
N ARG A 95 -7.71 8.05 -4.92
CA ARG A 95 -6.53 8.47 -4.14
C ARG A 95 -6.41 10.00 -4.14
N PRO A 96 -7.06 10.72 -3.21
CA PRO A 96 -7.06 12.19 -3.22
C PRO A 96 -5.68 12.81 -2.97
N LEU A 97 -4.77 12.08 -2.34
CA LEU A 97 -3.40 12.53 -2.05
C LEU A 97 -2.38 12.09 -3.12
N PHE A 98 -2.86 11.64 -4.28
CA PHE A 98 -2.04 11.06 -5.35
C PHE A 98 -0.87 11.96 -5.79
N ASP A 99 -1.09 13.27 -5.82
CA ASP A 99 -0.10 14.28 -6.21
C ASP A 99 0.56 14.98 -5.01
N THR A 100 0.24 14.58 -3.77
CA THR A 100 0.75 15.21 -2.56
C THR A 100 1.91 14.40 -1.97
N LEU A 101 3.01 15.06 -1.62
CA LEU A 101 4.15 14.43 -0.94
C LEU A 101 3.82 14.13 0.53
N ALA A 102 4.46 13.09 1.09
CA ALA A 102 4.28 12.76 2.51
C ALA A 102 4.67 13.93 3.44
N ASP A 103 5.71 14.69 3.10
CA ASP A 103 6.18 15.86 3.87
C ASP A 103 5.15 16.99 3.87
N GLU A 104 4.42 17.18 2.76
CA GLU A 104 3.37 18.19 2.64
C GLU A 104 2.16 17.82 3.49
N VAL A 105 1.79 16.53 3.51
CA VAL A 105 0.74 16.03 4.41
C VAL A 105 1.17 16.20 5.87
N ALA A 106 2.41 15.86 6.22
CA ALA A 106 2.93 16.04 7.57
C ALA A 106 2.91 17.52 8.01
N LEU A 107 3.34 18.42 7.12
CA LEU A 107 3.29 19.86 7.36
C LEU A 107 1.85 20.35 7.52
N PHE A 108 0.92 19.88 6.68
CA PHE A 108 -0.49 20.21 6.77
C PHE A 108 -1.10 19.77 8.11
N LEU A 109 -0.87 18.52 8.51
CA LEU A 109 -1.35 17.99 9.79
C LEU A 109 -0.82 18.80 10.98
N ARG A 110 0.48 19.13 10.96
CA ARG A 110 1.11 19.97 11.99
C ARG A 110 0.48 21.37 12.04
N ASN A 111 0.30 22.02 10.89
CA ASN A 111 -0.27 23.37 10.82
C ASN A 111 -1.74 23.40 11.26
N ARG A 112 -2.49 22.32 11.00
CA ARG A 112 -3.88 22.16 11.42
C ARG A 112 -4.04 21.59 12.83
N ARG A 113 -2.94 21.28 13.52
CA ARG A 113 -2.93 20.64 14.84
C ARG A 113 -3.76 19.35 14.88
N LEU A 114 -3.75 18.60 13.78
CA LEU A 114 -4.44 17.32 13.68
C LEU A 114 -3.52 16.22 14.23
N PRO A 115 -3.97 15.41 15.21
CA PRO A 115 -3.15 14.34 15.76
C PRO A 115 -2.97 13.22 14.72
N PRO A 116 -1.74 12.71 14.51
CA PRO A 116 -1.55 11.52 13.70
C PRO A 116 -2.10 10.30 14.43
N ALA A 117 -2.82 9.44 13.71
CA ALA A 117 -3.20 8.13 14.22
C ALA A 117 -1.95 7.23 14.25
N HIS A 118 -1.46 6.91 15.44
CA HIS A 118 -0.39 5.94 15.61
C HIS A 118 -0.99 4.54 15.62
N LEU A 119 -0.91 3.86 14.48
CA LEU A 119 -1.14 2.41 14.45
C LEU A 119 0.10 1.74 15.05
N PRO A 120 -0.04 0.83 16.02
CA PRO A 120 1.08 0.03 16.48
C PRO A 120 1.63 -0.74 15.28
N LEU A 121 2.86 -0.41 14.87
CA LEU A 121 3.55 -1.21 13.88
C LEU A 121 3.77 -2.58 14.52
N PRO A 122 3.38 -3.69 13.87
CA PRO A 122 3.70 -5.00 14.37
C PRO A 122 5.23 -5.11 14.36
N HIS A 123 5.84 -5.05 15.54
CA HIS A 123 7.24 -5.32 15.73
C HIS A 123 7.46 -6.78 15.35
N TRP A 124 8.43 -7.02 14.46
CA TRP A 124 8.79 -8.38 14.09
C TRP A 124 9.64 -8.99 15.19
N THR A 125 9.11 -9.97 15.89
CA THR A 125 9.81 -10.70 16.96
C THR A 125 10.36 -12.05 16.49
N GLY A 126 10.17 -12.41 15.23
CA GLY A 126 10.61 -13.68 14.64
C GLY A 126 12.03 -13.64 14.05
N PRO A 127 12.42 -14.66 13.26
CA PRO A 127 13.81 -14.85 12.79
C PRO A 127 14.35 -13.72 11.89
N PHE A 128 13.45 -12.91 11.31
CA PHE A 128 13.77 -11.73 10.52
C PHE A 128 13.82 -10.42 11.33
N ALA A 129 13.93 -10.49 12.65
CA ALA A 129 14.09 -9.31 13.50
C ALA A 129 15.34 -8.52 13.06
N GLY A 130 15.17 -7.24 12.75
CA GLY A 130 16.24 -6.37 12.22
C GLY A 130 16.49 -6.47 10.71
N SER A 131 15.82 -7.39 9.99
CA SER A 131 15.88 -7.44 8.53
C SER A 131 15.02 -6.34 7.89
N GLN A 132 15.46 -5.79 6.77
CA GLN A 132 14.66 -4.87 5.97
C GLN A 132 13.94 -5.64 4.85
N SER A 133 12.61 -5.51 4.77
CA SER A 133 11.86 -5.98 3.60
C SER A 133 12.19 -5.12 2.39
N LEU A 134 12.04 -5.65 1.17
CA LEU A 134 12.19 -4.83 -0.04
C LEU A 134 11.27 -3.60 -0.04
N ASN A 135 10.04 -3.73 0.49
CA ASN A 135 9.09 -2.63 0.63
C ASN A 135 9.60 -1.50 1.56
N SER A 136 10.49 -1.81 2.50
CA SER A 136 11.08 -0.84 3.43
C SER A 136 12.31 -0.20 2.81
N LEU A 137 13.16 -1.00 2.15
CA LEU A 137 14.29 -0.49 1.38
C LEU A 137 13.86 0.44 0.24
N SER A 138 12.79 0.10 -0.50
CA SER A 138 12.25 0.96 -1.55
C SER A 138 11.68 2.27 -1.01
N ARG A 139 11.08 2.26 0.19
CA ARG A 139 10.63 3.50 0.85
C ARG A 139 11.81 4.38 1.23
N GLU A 140 12.84 3.81 1.82
CA GLU A 140 14.06 4.52 2.20
C GLU A 140 14.79 5.10 0.97
N PHE A 141 14.87 4.32 -0.10
CA PHE A 141 15.42 4.76 -1.39
C PHE A 141 14.67 5.96 -1.95
N VAL A 142 13.33 5.90 -2.03
CA VAL A 142 12.51 7.01 -2.53
C VAL A 142 12.65 8.25 -1.64
N HIS A 143 12.69 8.07 -0.32
CA HIS A 143 12.91 9.17 0.62
C HIS A 143 14.27 9.84 0.39
N THR A 144 15.32 9.05 0.20
CA THR A 144 16.68 9.55 -0.08
C THR A 144 16.73 10.30 -1.41
N LEU A 145 16.08 9.77 -2.46
CA LEU A 145 15.96 10.45 -3.75
C LEU A 145 15.20 11.78 -3.64
N GLN A 146 14.12 11.80 -2.85
CA GLN A 146 13.32 13.01 -2.62
C GLN A 146 14.14 14.09 -1.89
N ALA A 147 14.96 13.70 -0.91
CA ALA A 147 15.85 14.61 -0.20
C ALA A 147 16.88 15.26 -1.13
N GLY A 148 17.43 14.50 -2.09
CA GLY A 148 18.34 15.04 -3.10
C GLY A 148 17.65 15.93 -4.14
N LYS A 149 16.43 15.56 -4.57
CA LYS A 149 15.62 16.34 -5.50
C LYS A 149 14.14 16.09 -5.27
N LYS A 150 13.42 17.09 -4.77
CA LYS A 150 11.98 16.98 -4.44
C LYS A 150 11.10 16.49 -5.59
N SER A 151 11.42 16.87 -6.83
CA SER A 151 10.65 16.48 -8.01
C SER A 151 10.83 15.01 -8.43
N SER A 152 11.73 14.26 -7.80
CA SER A 152 12.03 12.86 -8.15
C SER A 152 10.81 11.97 -8.02
N VAL A 153 10.00 12.15 -6.97
CA VAL A 153 8.77 11.36 -6.73
C VAL A 153 7.81 11.49 -7.92
N HIS A 154 7.49 12.73 -8.33
CA HIS A 154 6.58 12.95 -9.45
C HIS A 154 7.19 12.55 -10.80
N THR A 155 8.51 12.58 -10.93
CA THR A 155 9.20 12.05 -12.11
C THR A 155 9.03 10.54 -12.22
N ILE A 156 9.17 9.81 -11.10
CA ILE A 156 8.88 8.37 -11.05
C ILE A 156 7.42 8.12 -11.47
N LEU A 157 6.45 8.77 -10.82
CA LEU A 157 5.03 8.54 -11.11
C LEU A 157 4.65 8.85 -12.56
N ARG A 158 5.17 9.96 -13.13
CA ARG A 158 4.93 10.31 -14.53
C ARG A 158 5.54 9.30 -15.50
N SER A 159 6.73 8.78 -15.20
CA SER A 159 7.35 7.73 -16.01
C SER A 159 6.52 6.44 -15.98
N ILE A 160 5.96 6.09 -14.82
CA ILE A 160 5.08 4.91 -14.70
C ILE A 160 3.77 5.11 -15.45
N ALA A 161 3.15 6.29 -15.35
CA ALA A 161 1.92 6.57 -16.09
C ALA A 161 2.12 6.36 -17.61
N LYS A 162 3.26 6.82 -18.15
CA LYS A 162 3.62 6.60 -19.57
C LYS A 162 3.78 5.11 -19.93
N LEU A 163 4.27 4.28 -19.00
CA LEU A 163 4.41 2.83 -19.18
C LEU A 163 3.07 2.08 -19.00
N ALA A 164 2.10 2.69 -18.32
CA ALA A 164 0.77 2.13 -18.17
C ALA A 164 -0.14 2.44 -19.38
N ASP A 165 0.12 3.56 -20.06
CA ASP A 165 -0.62 4.00 -21.26
C ASP A 165 -0.11 3.37 -22.57
N THR A 166 0.95 2.54 -22.53
CA THR A 166 1.36 1.78 -23.71
C THR A 166 0.40 0.61 -23.95
N PRO A 167 -0.10 0.43 -25.19
CA PRO A 167 -1.14 -0.55 -25.54
C PRO A 167 -0.70 -2.00 -25.33
#